data_AF-A0A7J7L758-F1
#
_entry.id   AF-A0A7J7L758-F1
#
_cell.length_a   1.000
_cell.length_b   1.000
_cell.length_c   1.000
_cell.angle_alpha   90.00
_cell.angle_beta   90.00
_cell.angle_gamma   90.00
#
_symmetry.space_group_name_H-M   'P 1'
#
loop_
_entity.id
_entity.type
_entity.pdbx_description
1 polymer ?
#
loop_
_entity_poly.entity_id
_entity_poly.type
_entity_poly.pdbx_seq_one_letter_code
_entity_poly.pdbx_strand_id
1 'polypeptide(L)'
;MKKPRFDRPFASVSCTISSFLFIVFLYVWLLINEAQFGPLRKLGRSAISNLPYQTNKTGTSVETLLAENSTLSPPEFRVLIGILTLPDQYQRRHFLRLIYGTQSPVGAQVDVKFVFCNLNKEDQKVLVALEIMRYDDIIILNCTENMNKGKTYTYFSSLPEIFSDTPYDYVMKADDDVYFRLNNLVESLRPLPREDLYYGYVVPCPSMDPFVHYMSGMGYLISWDLAEWIRDSDIPKNHTEGPEDKVFGEWLRDGHRAKNRYTAKWSMYDYPNPPTGCTHELWPDTIAIQHSIRLLHKMSDRDAVSFNTIISDFFRRKHDIKEILQLYSRMREDNVKPNSITLSTLVGACSDLLISYLVELVHAQAIRYGLNSHEFVGSSLVDVYGKRLRLDDATCAFNEIVELDLVSWNIMIDACARNGSKKHAFRIFSRMRRECEGVPFDSFTLSSITKTCSQPRDLERGFMQNGECKEALGFYKIMLRVGVKENEFSFASILPVYSGLASLEKGTLAYSQLVFTTMKNRDVVSWTAMITGLGQHGEGRKTIELRKAMIGEGWKPDRVTFLGSLSACSHGGLVEEGIEISGP
;
A
#
# COMPACT_ATOMS: atom_id res chain seq x y z
N MET A 1 54.72 -1.11 49.25
CA MET A 1 55.06 -1.92 48.05
C MET A 1 53.92 -1.79 47.06
N LYS A 2 53.97 -0.80 46.15
CA LYS A 2 54.34 -0.87 44.71
C LYS A 2 53.37 -1.69 43.82
N LYS A 3 52.65 -0.95 42.96
CA LYS A 3 51.90 -1.33 41.74
C LYS A 3 52.70 -2.24 40.79
N PRO A 4 52.02 -2.83 39.80
CA PRO A 4 52.44 -2.63 38.42
C PRO A 4 51.35 -1.99 37.54
N ARG A 5 51.80 -1.00 36.77
CA ARG A 5 51.18 -0.45 35.55
C ARG A 5 51.44 -1.41 34.39
N PHE A 6 50.51 -1.51 33.46
CA PHE A 6 50.84 -1.66 32.04
C PHE A 6 49.97 -0.70 31.23
N ASP A 7 50.64 0.34 30.71
CA ASP A 7 50.16 1.25 29.69
C ASP A 7 50.16 0.56 28.33
N ARG A 8 49.15 0.83 27.48
CA ARG A 8 49.35 1.52 26.19
C ARG A 8 48.00 1.83 25.48
N PRO A 9 47.81 3.08 25.01
CA PRO A 9 46.71 3.51 24.14
C PRO A 9 47.19 3.64 22.68
N PHE A 10 46.50 3.03 21.71
CA PHE A 10 46.61 3.39 20.28
C PHE A 10 45.41 2.81 19.52
N ALA A 11 44.27 3.52 19.52
CA ALA A 11 43.16 3.23 18.58
C ALA A 11 42.21 4.41 18.32
N SER A 12 42.13 5.42 19.21
CA SER A 12 41.16 6.51 19.07
C SER A 12 41.62 7.72 18.24
N VAL A 13 42.88 7.77 17.79
CA VAL A 13 43.44 8.97 17.12
C VAL A 13 43.40 8.89 15.59
N SER A 14 43.26 7.69 15.00
CA SER A 14 43.18 7.55 13.52
C SER A 14 41.82 8.02 12.96
N CYS A 15 40.74 7.81 13.71
CA CYS A 15 39.40 8.13 13.22
C CYS A 15 39.10 9.65 13.25
N THR A 16 39.58 10.37 14.27
CA THR A 16 39.33 11.81 14.42
C THR A 16 40.09 12.68 13.42
N ILE A 17 41.29 12.26 13.01
CA ILE A 17 42.08 12.99 12.00
C ILE A 17 41.45 12.84 10.61
N SER A 18 40.86 11.68 10.30
CA SER A 18 40.12 11.45 9.04
C SER A 18 38.82 12.27 8.99
N SER A 19 38.08 12.33 10.09
CA SER A 19 36.86 13.15 10.18
C SER A 19 37.13 14.64 10.04
N PHE A 20 38.24 15.13 10.61
CA PHE A 20 38.58 16.55 10.55
C PHE A 20 39.06 16.97 9.14
N LEU A 21 39.86 16.13 8.47
CA LEU A 21 40.26 16.36 7.08
C LEU A 21 39.06 16.35 6.12
N PHE A 22 38.06 15.49 6.38
CA PHE A 22 36.83 15.44 5.60
C PHE A 22 35.94 16.69 5.81
N ILE A 23 35.84 17.19 7.04
CA ILE A 23 35.10 18.43 7.33
C ILE A 23 35.80 19.65 6.69
N VAL A 24 37.13 19.71 6.73
CA VAL A 24 37.90 20.77 6.05
C VAL A 24 37.73 20.68 4.53
N PHE A 25 37.71 19.47 3.96
CA PHE A 25 37.43 19.25 2.53
C PHE A 25 36.01 19.71 2.14
N LEU A 26 34.99 19.38 2.95
CA LEU A 26 33.61 19.86 2.75
C LEU A 26 33.52 21.39 2.84
N TYR A 27 34.27 22.01 3.75
CA TYR A 27 34.28 23.46 3.92
C TYR A 27 34.96 24.18 2.75
N VAL A 28 36.08 23.63 2.25
CA VAL A 28 36.76 24.13 1.05
C VAL A 28 35.88 23.93 -0.19
N TRP A 29 35.15 22.81 -0.29
CA TRP A 29 34.20 22.57 -1.39
C TRP A 29 32.99 23.52 -1.36
N LEU A 30 32.47 23.83 -0.17
CA LEU A 30 31.43 24.84 0.03
C LEU A 30 31.89 26.25 -0.37
N LEU A 31 33.12 26.64 -0.01
CA LEU A 31 33.71 27.92 -0.41
C LEU A 31 33.93 28.04 -1.92
N ILE A 32 34.34 26.95 -2.60
CA ILE A 32 34.49 26.92 -4.06
C ILE A 32 33.12 27.03 -4.77
N ASN A 33 32.07 26.43 -4.21
CA ASN A 33 30.72 26.51 -4.76
C ASN A 33 30.02 27.85 -4.50
N GLU A 34 30.27 28.52 -3.36
CA GLU A 34 29.75 29.88 -3.13
C GLU A 34 30.37 30.91 -4.09
N ALA A 35 31.62 30.72 -4.51
CA ALA A 35 32.30 31.60 -5.47
C ALA A 35 31.78 31.46 -6.92
N GLN A 36 31.18 30.31 -7.30
CA GLN A 36 30.67 30.07 -8.66
C GLN A 36 29.20 30.47 -8.87
N PHE A 37 28.38 30.60 -7.82
CA PHE A 37 26.94 30.90 -7.95
C PHE A 37 26.49 32.30 -7.49
N GLY A 38 27.43 33.16 -7.08
CA GLY A 38 27.17 34.56 -6.73
C GLY A 38 26.45 35.40 -7.81
N PRO A 39 26.72 35.22 -9.12
CA PRO A 39 26.05 36.03 -10.16
C PRO A 39 24.59 35.63 -10.44
N LEU A 40 24.18 34.39 -10.17
CA LEU A 40 22.83 33.88 -10.49
C LEU A 40 21.77 34.25 -9.43
N ARG A 41 22.18 34.59 -8.21
CA ARG A 41 21.27 34.95 -7.12
C ARG A 41 20.73 36.39 -7.19
N LYS A 42 21.30 37.25 -8.06
CA LYS A 42 20.83 38.62 -8.32
C LYS A 42 19.72 38.71 -9.38
N LEU A 43 19.51 37.67 -10.20
CA LEU A 43 18.46 37.68 -11.22
C LEU A 43 17.06 37.40 -10.63
N GLY A 44 16.96 36.52 -9.63
CA GLY A 44 15.67 36.10 -9.04
C GLY A 44 15.04 37.05 -8.02
N ARG A 45 15.70 38.16 -7.65
CA ARG A 45 15.20 39.11 -6.64
C ARG A 45 14.61 40.41 -7.19
N SER A 46 14.66 40.65 -8.51
CA SER A 46 14.11 41.88 -9.12
C SER A 46 12.68 41.75 -9.67
N ALA A 47 12.12 40.53 -9.71
CA ALA A 47 10.83 40.28 -10.39
C ALA A 47 9.61 40.08 -9.47
N ILE A 48 9.75 40.14 -8.13
CA ILE A 48 8.63 39.85 -7.19
C ILE A 48 8.31 41.01 -6.22
N SER A 49 9.00 42.14 -6.31
CA SER A 49 8.69 43.32 -5.48
C SER A 49 8.03 44.41 -6.32
N ASN A 50 6.74 44.27 -6.63
CA ASN A 50 5.83 45.39 -6.93
C ASN A 50 4.40 44.87 -7.15
N LEU A 51 3.60 44.80 -6.09
CA LEU A 51 2.18 45.25 -6.09
C LEU A 51 1.63 45.21 -4.65
N PRO A 52 0.89 46.25 -4.20
CA PRO A 52 0.63 46.49 -2.78
C PRO A 52 -0.67 45.88 -2.27
N TYR A 53 -0.63 45.56 -0.97
CA TYR A 53 -1.68 45.03 -0.12
C TYR A 53 -2.65 46.15 0.30
N GLN A 54 -3.95 46.01 0.01
CA GLN A 54 -5.01 46.66 0.78
C GLN A 54 -6.17 45.69 1.03
N THR A 55 -6.44 45.50 2.31
CA THR A 55 -7.56 44.77 2.91
C THR A 55 -8.87 45.53 2.73
N ASN A 56 -9.98 44.84 2.43
CA ASN A 56 -11.24 45.05 3.14
C ASN A 56 -12.22 43.88 2.99
N LYS A 57 -12.86 43.58 4.13
CA LYS A 57 -13.86 42.53 4.36
C LYS A 57 -15.18 42.87 3.68
N THR A 58 -15.78 41.90 2.98
CA THR A 58 -17.23 41.61 2.99
C THR A 58 -17.44 40.23 2.35
N GLY A 59 -18.28 39.40 2.98
CA GLY A 59 -18.47 38.01 2.61
C GLY A 59 -19.25 37.81 1.31
N THR A 60 -18.79 36.85 0.51
CA THR A 60 -19.58 36.11 -0.49
C THR A 60 -18.82 34.84 -0.87
N SER A 61 -19.51 33.71 -0.77
CA SER A 61 -19.27 32.38 -1.39
C SER A 61 -17.88 32.04 -1.94
N VAL A 62 -17.24 31.04 -1.32
CA VAL A 62 -16.08 30.28 -1.83
C VAL A 62 -16.39 29.52 -3.14
N GLU A 63 -17.65 29.49 -3.59
CA GLU A 63 -18.09 28.85 -4.85
C GLU A 63 -17.75 29.64 -6.13
N THR A 64 -17.28 30.90 -6.04
CA THR A 64 -17.01 31.72 -7.23
C THR A 64 -15.52 31.72 -7.65
N LEU A 65 -14.61 31.23 -6.81
CA LEU A 65 -13.16 31.24 -7.08
C LEU A 65 -12.64 29.97 -7.78
N LEU A 66 -13.49 28.97 -8.01
CA LEU A 66 -13.19 27.81 -8.88
C LEU A 66 -13.74 27.98 -10.30
N ALA A 67 -14.42 29.09 -10.60
CA ALA A 67 -15.11 29.31 -11.87
C ALA A 67 -14.31 30.13 -12.91
N GLU A 68 -13.10 30.61 -12.60
CA GLU A 68 -12.35 31.52 -13.49
C GLU A 68 -11.03 30.95 -14.06
N ASN A 69 -10.83 29.62 -14.04
CA ASN A 69 -9.65 29.01 -14.69
C ASN A 69 -9.95 27.77 -15.54
N SER A 70 -11.11 27.73 -16.20
CA SER A 70 -11.37 26.77 -17.28
C SER A 70 -12.31 27.33 -18.34
N THR A 71 -11.86 28.31 -19.11
CA THR A 71 -12.32 28.41 -20.50
C THR A 71 -11.61 27.31 -21.31
N LEU A 72 -11.92 26.05 -21.00
CA LEU A 72 -11.65 24.95 -21.93
C LEU A 72 -12.67 25.12 -23.05
N SER A 73 -12.20 25.40 -24.26
CA SER A 73 -13.01 25.20 -25.46
C SER A 73 -13.65 23.82 -25.37
N PRO A 74 -14.94 23.67 -25.73
CA PRO A 74 -15.59 22.36 -25.73
C PRO A 74 -14.74 21.38 -26.55
N PRO A 75 -14.65 20.11 -26.13
CA PRO A 75 -13.88 19.11 -26.87
C PRO A 75 -14.42 19.03 -28.31
N GLU A 76 -13.52 18.86 -29.28
CA GLU A 76 -13.86 18.69 -30.69
C GLU A 76 -14.77 17.48 -30.89
N PHE A 77 -14.55 16.44 -30.08
CA PHE A 77 -15.37 15.22 -30.02
C PHE A 77 -15.10 14.41 -28.75
N ARG A 78 -15.96 13.41 -28.51
CA ARG A 78 -15.94 12.52 -27.35
C ARG A 78 -15.78 11.06 -27.76
N VAL A 79 -14.91 10.34 -27.08
CA VAL A 79 -14.63 8.91 -27.32
C VAL A 79 -14.81 8.13 -26.03
N LEU A 80 -15.61 7.05 -26.08
CA LEU A 80 -15.71 6.07 -25.00
C LEU A 80 -14.87 4.84 -25.33
N ILE A 81 -13.92 4.48 -24.46
CA ILE A 81 -13.16 3.23 -24.57
C ILE A 81 -13.67 2.26 -23.50
N GLY A 82 -14.40 1.24 -23.92
CA GLY A 82 -14.83 0.14 -23.05
C GLY A 82 -13.81 -0.98 -23.07
N ILE A 83 -13.13 -1.18 -21.95
CA ILE A 83 -12.15 -2.25 -21.76
C ILE A 83 -12.87 -3.46 -21.18
N LEU A 84 -13.07 -4.49 -22.00
CA LEU A 84 -13.67 -5.74 -21.55
C LEU A 84 -12.65 -6.51 -20.72
N THR A 85 -12.98 -6.74 -19.45
CA THR A 85 -12.10 -7.39 -18.48
C THR A 85 -12.88 -8.38 -17.62
N LEU A 86 -12.19 -9.05 -16.68
CA LEU A 86 -12.78 -9.95 -15.69
C LEU A 86 -12.74 -9.32 -14.29
N PRO A 87 -13.76 -9.53 -13.44
CA PRO A 87 -13.80 -8.94 -12.09
C PRO A 87 -12.57 -9.25 -11.24
N ASP A 88 -12.03 -10.46 -11.35
CA ASP A 88 -10.85 -10.93 -10.58
C ASP A 88 -9.54 -10.22 -11.00
N GLN A 89 -9.50 -9.52 -12.14
CA GLN A 89 -8.30 -8.86 -12.66
C GLN A 89 -8.12 -7.41 -12.17
N TYR A 90 -8.29 -7.18 -10.86
CA TYR A 90 -8.12 -5.85 -10.24
C TYR A 90 -6.77 -5.19 -10.60
N GLN A 91 -5.67 -5.96 -10.52
CA GLN A 91 -4.32 -5.44 -10.75
C GLN A 91 -4.15 -4.92 -12.19
N ARG A 92 -4.76 -5.60 -13.17
CA ARG A 92 -4.72 -5.18 -14.57
C ARG A 92 -5.52 -3.90 -14.80
N ARG A 93 -6.72 -3.80 -14.21
CA ARG A 93 -7.51 -2.56 -14.23
C ARG A 93 -6.76 -1.41 -13.58
N HIS A 94 -6.20 -1.62 -12.39
CA HIS A 94 -5.43 -0.59 -11.69
C HIS A 94 -4.21 -0.13 -12.48
N PHE A 95 -3.50 -1.04 -13.15
CA PHE A 95 -2.43 -0.70 -14.06
C PHE A 95 -2.90 0.17 -15.23
N LEU A 96 -3.98 -0.25 -15.92
CA LEU A 96 -4.56 0.52 -17.02
C LEU A 96 -5.02 1.92 -16.57
N ARG A 97 -5.60 2.06 -15.37
CA ARG A 97 -5.96 3.37 -14.77
C ARG A 97 -4.75 4.29 -14.66
N LEU A 98 -3.62 3.78 -14.16
CA LEU A 98 -2.39 4.58 -14.03
C LEU A 98 -1.88 5.04 -15.39
N ILE A 99 -1.96 4.20 -16.42
CA ILE A 99 -1.46 4.55 -17.76
C ILE A 99 -2.40 5.52 -18.48
N TYR A 100 -3.71 5.30 -18.42
CA TYR A 100 -4.64 6.25 -19.04
C TYR A 100 -4.68 7.58 -18.28
N GLY A 101 -4.49 7.55 -16.96
CA GLY A 101 -4.40 8.75 -16.12
C GLY A 101 -3.17 9.63 -16.40
N THR A 102 -2.10 9.12 -17.01
CA THR A 102 -0.95 9.96 -17.42
C THR A 102 -1.12 10.56 -18.82
N GLN A 103 -2.15 10.17 -19.56
CA GLN A 103 -2.41 10.65 -20.91
C GLN A 103 -3.52 11.69 -20.89
N SER A 104 -3.25 12.87 -21.43
CA SER A 104 -4.24 13.94 -21.57
C SER A 104 -4.29 14.40 -23.02
N PRO A 105 -5.12 13.74 -23.86
CA PRO A 105 -5.21 14.10 -25.27
C PRO A 105 -5.77 15.50 -25.47
N VAL A 106 -5.15 16.24 -26.40
CA VAL A 106 -5.57 17.60 -26.73
C VAL A 106 -6.64 17.56 -27.81
N GLY A 107 -7.77 18.22 -27.54
CA GLY A 107 -8.84 18.42 -28.52
C GLY A 107 -9.96 17.37 -28.48
N ALA A 108 -9.84 16.27 -27.74
CA ALA A 108 -10.94 15.31 -27.57
C ALA A 108 -11.08 14.88 -26.11
N GLN A 109 -12.30 14.60 -25.68
CA GLN A 109 -12.57 13.98 -24.39
C GLN A 109 -12.56 12.46 -24.57
N VAL A 110 -11.65 11.76 -23.89
CA VAL A 110 -11.56 10.29 -23.95
C VAL A 110 -11.88 9.74 -22.57
N ASP A 111 -13.01 9.03 -22.46
CA ASP A 111 -13.44 8.38 -21.23
C ASP A 111 -13.15 6.88 -21.33
N VAL A 112 -12.40 6.34 -20.37
CA VAL A 112 -12.07 4.92 -20.30
C VAL A 112 -12.92 4.27 -19.20
N LYS A 113 -13.65 3.21 -19.55
CA LYS A 113 -14.51 2.45 -18.62
C LYS A 113 -14.17 0.96 -18.68
N PHE A 114 -14.11 0.31 -17.52
CA PHE A 114 -13.92 -1.13 -17.41
C PHE A 114 -15.28 -1.83 -17.43
N VAL A 115 -15.40 -2.86 -18.28
CA VAL A 115 -16.69 -3.50 -18.59
C VAL A 115 -16.63 -4.99 -18.26
N PHE A 116 -17.55 -5.46 -17.44
CA PHE A 116 -17.71 -6.89 -17.15
C PHE A 116 -19.18 -7.24 -16.91
N CYS A 117 -19.50 -8.53 -17.04
CA CYS A 117 -20.84 -9.06 -16.81
C CYS A 117 -21.17 -9.18 -15.30
N ASN A 118 -22.33 -9.74 -14.98
CA ASN A 118 -22.83 -9.88 -13.60
C ASN A 118 -21.82 -10.56 -12.65
N LEU A 119 -21.74 -10.05 -11.42
CA LEU A 119 -20.85 -10.52 -10.37
C LEU A 119 -21.45 -11.72 -9.63
N ASN A 120 -20.84 -12.90 -9.82
CA ASN A 120 -21.36 -14.15 -9.26
C ASN A 120 -20.80 -14.48 -7.87
N LYS A 121 -19.61 -13.94 -7.51
CA LYS A 121 -18.97 -14.21 -6.21
C LYS A 121 -19.16 -13.05 -5.24
N GLU A 122 -19.32 -13.35 -3.95
CA GLU A 122 -19.56 -12.34 -2.90
C GLU A 122 -18.34 -11.42 -2.67
N ASP A 123 -17.13 -11.96 -2.75
CA ASP A 123 -15.89 -11.17 -2.67
C ASP A 123 -15.75 -10.17 -3.83
N GLN A 124 -16.11 -10.58 -5.05
CA GLN A 124 -16.14 -9.70 -6.21
C GLN A 124 -17.10 -8.53 -6.01
N LYS A 125 -18.31 -8.78 -5.48
CA LYS A 125 -19.30 -7.73 -5.22
C LYS A 125 -18.76 -6.65 -4.29
N VAL A 126 -18.09 -7.05 -3.21
CA VAL A 126 -17.52 -6.12 -2.23
C VAL A 126 -16.36 -5.32 -2.85
N LEU A 127 -15.41 -5.99 -3.50
CA LEU A 127 -14.22 -5.32 -4.05
C LEU A 127 -14.59 -4.38 -5.21
N VAL A 128 -15.46 -4.82 -6.11
CA VAL A 128 -15.94 -3.98 -7.22
C VAL A 128 -16.77 -2.81 -6.73
N ALA A 129 -17.61 -2.99 -5.70
CA ALA A 129 -18.35 -1.87 -5.11
C ALA A 129 -17.40 -0.79 -4.56
N LEU A 130 -16.32 -1.19 -3.88
CA LEU A 130 -15.28 -0.27 -3.41
C LEU A 130 -14.56 0.43 -4.58
N GLU A 131 -14.32 -0.27 -5.69
CA GLU A 131 -13.76 0.35 -6.91
C GLU A 131 -14.70 1.39 -7.52
N ILE A 132 -15.99 1.06 -7.67
CA ILE A 132 -17.00 1.97 -8.20
C ILE A 132 -17.06 3.23 -7.34
N MET A 133 -17.12 3.07 -6.02
CA MET A 133 -17.13 4.21 -5.08
C MET A 133 -15.88 5.09 -5.17
N ARG A 134 -14.74 4.53 -5.62
CA ARG A 134 -13.46 5.24 -5.65
C ARG A 134 -13.18 5.93 -6.98
N TYR A 135 -13.52 5.28 -8.10
CA TYR A 135 -13.09 5.70 -9.44
C TYR A 135 -14.24 6.01 -10.39
N ASP A 136 -15.45 5.52 -10.12
CA ASP A 136 -16.63 5.71 -10.97
C ASP A 136 -16.40 5.34 -12.45
N ASP A 137 -15.58 4.32 -12.71
CA ASP A 137 -15.09 3.95 -14.03
C ASP A 137 -15.45 2.52 -14.46
N ILE A 138 -16.48 1.94 -13.85
CA ILE A 138 -16.90 0.55 -14.08
C ILE A 138 -18.33 0.52 -14.62
N ILE A 139 -18.54 -0.29 -15.67
CA ILE A 139 -19.86 -0.62 -16.22
C ILE A 139 -20.12 -2.10 -15.98
N ILE A 140 -21.18 -2.40 -15.24
CA ILE A 140 -21.66 -3.77 -15.02
C ILE A 140 -22.79 -4.05 -16.00
N LEU A 141 -22.58 -5.03 -16.88
CA LEU A 141 -23.58 -5.45 -17.86
C LEU A 141 -24.43 -6.61 -17.34
N ASN A 142 -25.71 -6.60 -17.68
CA ASN A 142 -26.63 -7.69 -17.34
C ASN A 142 -26.46 -8.89 -18.30
N CYS A 143 -25.30 -9.54 -18.23
CA CYS A 143 -24.96 -10.73 -19.00
C CYS A 143 -24.28 -11.78 -18.11
N THR A 144 -24.12 -12.98 -18.66
CA THR A 144 -23.22 -14.00 -18.09
C THR A 144 -21.84 -13.82 -18.69
N GLU A 145 -20.78 -13.79 -17.87
CA GLU A 145 -19.41 -13.59 -18.35
C GLU A 145 -19.02 -14.67 -19.37
N ASN A 146 -18.67 -14.22 -20.58
CA ASN A 146 -18.37 -15.11 -21.70
C ASN A 146 -17.52 -14.38 -22.77
N MET A 147 -16.82 -15.16 -23.58
CA MET A 147 -16.03 -14.63 -24.71
C MET A 147 -16.83 -14.58 -26.02
N ASN A 148 -17.64 -15.61 -26.31
CA ASN A 148 -18.22 -15.86 -27.65
C ASN A 148 -19.76 -16.02 -27.65
N LYS A 149 -20.43 -15.58 -26.59
CA LYS A 149 -21.88 -15.74 -26.36
C LYS A 149 -22.54 -14.38 -26.03
N GLY A 150 -22.25 -13.37 -26.85
CA GLY A 150 -22.98 -12.11 -26.82
C GLY A 150 -22.54 -11.04 -25.80
N LYS A 151 -21.37 -11.14 -25.15
CA LYS A 151 -20.85 -10.06 -24.30
C LYS A 151 -20.74 -8.74 -25.07
N THR A 152 -20.21 -8.79 -26.28
CA THR A 152 -20.06 -7.62 -27.17
C THR A 152 -21.37 -7.04 -27.65
N TYR A 153 -22.35 -7.90 -27.99
CA TYR A 153 -23.71 -7.45 -28.26
C TYR A 153 -24.28 -6.69 -27.06
N THR A 154 -24.17 -7.28 -25.86
CA THR A 154 -24.69 -6.68 -24.63
C THR A 154 -24.01 -5.34 -24.34
N TYR A 155 -22.69 -5.24 -24.54
CA TYR A 155 -21.95 -4.00 -24.38
C TYR A 155 -22.50 -2.90 -25.30
N PHE A 156 -22.46 -3.09 -26.62
CA PHE A 156 -22.88 -2.04 -27.56
C PHE A 156 -24.38 -1.71 -27.46
N SER A 157 -25.25 -2.69 -27.24
CA SER A 157 -26.70 -2.46 -27.13
C SER A 157 -27.10 -1.71 -25.84
N SER A 158 -26.31 -1.82 -24.77
CA SER A 158 -26.62 -1.16 -23.48
C SER A 158 -26.16 0.30 -23.43
N LEU A 159 -25.15 0.68 -24.21
CA LEU A 159 -24.56 2.02 -24.16
C LEU A 159 -25.54 3.17 -24.48
N PRO A 160 -26.41 3.06 -25.50
CA PRO A 160 -27.39 4.10 -25.79
C PRO A 160 -28.41 4.33 -24.66
N GLU A 161 -28.65 3.33 -23.80
CA GLU A 161 -29.49 3.48 -22.62
C GLU A 161 -28.71 4.12 -21.46
N ILE A 162 -27.46 3.69 -21.23
CA ILE A 162 -26.60 4.17 -20.14
C ILE A 162 -26.21 5.64 -20.32
N PHE A 163 -25.94 6.09 -21.55
CA PHE A 163 -25.44 7.44 -21.86
C PHE A 163 -26.41 8.25 -22.73
N SER A 164 -27.72 8.06 -22.54
CA SER A 164 -28.77 8.75 -23.31
C SER A 164 -28.71 10.28 -23.19
N ASP A 165 -28.31 10.81 -22.03
CA ASP A 165 -28.21 12.25 -21.78
C ASP A 165 -27.00 12.90 -22.45
N THR A 166 -25.90 12.15 -22.60
CA THR A 166 -24.62 12.68 -23.12
C THR A 166 -23.98 11.66 -24.07
N PRO A 167 -24.45 11.55 -25.32
CA PRO A 167 -23.91 10.61 -26.29
C PRO A 167 -22.45 10.92 -26.61
N TYR A 168 -21.71 9.88 -27.00
CA TYR A 168 -20.34 9.99 -27.51
C TYR A 168 -20.37 10.12 -29.03
N ASP A 169 -19.29 10.58 -29.64
CA ASP A 169 -19.14 10.52 -31.10
C ASP A 169 -18.65 9.14 -31.54
N TYR A 170 -17.74 8.57 -30.76
CA TYR A 170 -17.13 7.27 -31.00
C TYR A 170 -17.17 6.37 -29.77
N VAL A 171 -17.36 5.08 -30.02
CA VAL A 171 -17.33 4.03 -29.01
C VAL A 171 -16.37 2.93 -29.45
N MET A 172 -15.49 2.55 -28.55
CA MET A 172 -14.49 1.52 -28.76
C MET A 172 -14.71 0.33 -27.85
N LYS A 173 -14.51 -0.88 -28.40
CA LYS A 173 -14.26 -2.10 -27.65
C LYS A 173 -12.76 -2.36 -27.64
N ALA A 174 -12.21 -2.60 -26.46
CA ALA A 174 -10.80 -2.94 -26.26
C ALA A 174 -10.68 -4.14 -25.32
N ASP A 175 -9.65 -4.96 -25.54
CA ASP A 175 -9.29 -6.04 -24.62
C ASP A 175 -8.34 -5.52 -23.54
N ASP A 176 -8.37 -6.13 -22.36
CA ASP A 176 -7.57 -5.67 -21.22
C ASP A 176 -6.06 -5.97 -21.33
N ASP A 177 -5.64 -6.71 -22.35
CA ASP A 177 -4.25 -6.97 -22.70
C ASP A 177 -3.72 -6.04 -23.83
N VAL A 178 -4.51 -5.03 -24.19
CA VAL A 178 -4.18 -4.02 -25.20
C VAL A 178 -3.98 -2.65 -24.56
N TYR A 179 -2.97 -1.95 -25.05
CA TYR A 179 -2.65 -0.59 -24.64
C TYR A 179 -2.84 0.39 -25.80
N PHE A 180 -3.60 1.47 -25.58
CA PHE A 180 -3.82 2.54 -26.54
C PHE A 180 -3.06 3.82 -26.18
N ARG A 181 -2.35 4.39 -27.16
CA ARG A 181 -1.79 5.75 -27.08
C ARG A 181 -2.87 6.76 -27.46
N LEU A 182 -3.44 7.44 -26.48
CA LEU A 182 -4.61 8.30 -26.65
C LEU A 182 -4.36 9.47 -27.61
N ASN A 183 -3.17 10.07 -27.58
CA ASN A 183 -2.82 11.17 -28.50
C ASN A 183 -2.86 10.70 -29.97
N ASN A 184 -2.15 9.61 -30.29
CA ASN A 184 -2.12 9.03 -31.63
C ASN A 184 -3.50 8.56 -32.08
N LEU A 185 -4.29 7.97 -31.16
CA LEU A 185 -5.67 7.57 -31.45
C LEU A 185 -6.50 8.80 -31.83
N VAL A 186 -6.51 9.84 -31.00
CA VAL A 186 -7.28 11.08 -31.25
C VAL A 186 -6.86 11.77 -32.54
N GLU A 187 -5.56 11.86 -32.83
CA GLU A 187 -5.05 12.42 -34.08
C GLU A 187 -5.54 11.63 -35.31
N SER A 188 -5.57 10.30 -35.21
CA SER A 188 -6.04 9.43 -36.30
C SER A 188 -7.55 9.52 -36.54
N LEU A 189 -8.33 9.84 -35.50
CA LEU A 189 -9.79 9.93 -35.56
C LEU A 189 -10.28 11.32 -36.02
N ARG A 190 -9.47 12.37 -35.83
CA ARG A 190 -9.83 13.75 -36.18
C ARG A 190 -10.36 13.92 -37.62
N PRO A 191 -9.73 13.35 -38.68
CA PRO A 191 -10.22 13.53 -40.04
C PRO A 191 -11.39 12.61 -40.43
N LEU A 192 -11.85 11.73 -39.53
CA LEU A 192 -12.82 10.68 -39.86
C LEU A 192 -14.27 11.13 -39.70
N PRO A 193 -15.22 10.54 -40.47
CA PRO A 193 -16.64 10.83 -40.30
C PRO A 193 -17.17 10.35 -38.95
N ARG A 194 -18.24 10.99 -38.49
CA ARG A 194 -18.91 10.71 -37.21
C ARG A 194 -20.10 9.76 -37.33
N GLU A 195 -20.45 9.39 -38.55
CA GLU A 195 -21.59 8.54 -38.89
C GLU A 195 -21.12 7.35 -39.74
N ASP A 196 -21.75 6.21 -39.51
CA ASP A 196 -21.53 4.95 -40.24
C ASP A 196 -20.05 4.55 -40.35
N LEU A 197 -19.25 4.86 -39.31
CA LEU A 197 -17.80 4.65 -39.23
C LEU A 197 -17.47 3.31 -38.57
N TYR A 198 -16.53 2.57 -39.16
CA TYR A 198 -15.86 1.44 -38.53
C TYR A 198 -14.35 1.53 -38.68
N TYR A 199 -13.63 1.51 -37.56
CA TYR A 199 -12.19 1.73 -37.47
C TYR A 199 -11.51 0.62 -36.66
N GLY A 200 -10.40 0.07 -37.16
CA GLY A 200 -9.68 -0.99 -36.44
C GLY A 200 -8.78 -1.85 -37.34
N TYR A 201 -8.28 -2.95 -36.78
CA TYR A 201 -7.27 -3.79 -37.42
C TYR A 201 -7.85 -4.84 -38.37
N VAL A 202 -7.55 -4.81 -39.67
CA VAL A 202 -8.15 -5.73 -40.67
C VAL A 202 -7.54 -7.14 -40.69
N VAL A 203 -8.39 -8.17 -40.77
CA VAL A 203 -8.01 -9.59 -41.02
C VAL A 203 -8.38 -9.98 -42.46
N PRO A 204 -7.57 -10.81 -43.17
CA PRO A 204 -6.31 -11.41 -42.78
C PRO A 204 -5.12 -10.44 -42.92
N CYS A 205 -4.03 -10.74 -42.20
CA CYS A 205 -2.79 -9.95 -42.16
C CYS A 205 -2.27 -9.41 -43.49
N PRO A 206 -2.39 -10.09 -44.65
CA PRO A 206 -1.89 -9.56 -45.92
C PRO A 206 -2.78 -8.46 -46.50
N SER A 207 -4.07 -8.39 -46.16
CA SER A 207 -5.01 -7.45 -46.76
C SER A 207 -4.93 -6.06 -46.16
N MET A 208 -4.80 -5.02 -47.00
CA MET A 208 -4.98 -3.62 -46.58
C MET A 208 -6.42 -3.13 -46.84
N ASP A 209 -7.24 -3.93 -47.52
CA ASP A 209 -8.60 -3.55 -47.87
C ASP A 209 -9.53 -3.71 -46.66
N PRO A 210 -10.13 -2.62 -46.14
CA PRO A 210 -10.96 -2.65 -44.95
C PRO A 210 -12.34 -3.32 -45.15
N PHE A 211 -12.67 -3.73 -46.38
CA PHE A 211 -13.93 -4.39 -46.72
C PHE A 211 -13.82 -5.92 -46.85
N VAL A 212 -12.62 -6.52 -46.77
CA VAL A 212 -12.42 -7.95 -47.10
C VAL A 212 -13.04 -8.90 -46.07
N HIS A 213 -12.79 -8.72 -44.77
CA HIS A 213 -13.42 -9.54 -43.72
C HIS A 213 -13.95 -8.72 -42.54
N TYR A 214 -13.32 -8.86 -41.38
CA TYR A 214 -13.69 -8.25 -40.10
C TYR A 214 -12.41 -7.77 -39.41
N MET A 215 -12.55 -6.90 -38.41
CA MET A 215 -11.38 -6.37 -37.70
C MET A 215 -11.05 -7.20 -36.46
N SER A 216 -9.77 -7.52 -36.23
CA SER A 216 -9.28 -8.45 -35.19
C SER A 216 -9.33 -7.86 -33.78
N GLY A 217 -9.50 -8.75 -32.80
CA GLY A 217 -9.77 -8.52 -31.36
C GLY A 217 -8.77 -7.73 -30.53
N MET A 218 -7.80 -7.04 -31.13
CA MET A 218 -7.01 -6.06 -30.39
C MET A 218 -7.86 -4.83 -29.99
N GLY A 219 -8.97 -4.63 -30.71
CA GLY A 219 -9.94 -3.58 -30.44
C GLY A 219 -10.39 -2.92 -31.74
N TYR A 220 -11.60 -2.41 -31.73
CA TYR A 220 -12.20 -1.70 -32.85
C TYR A 220 -13.15 -0.64 -32.33
N LEU A 221 -13.32 0.40 -33.14
CA LEU A 221 -14.08 1.60 -32.85
C LEU A 221 -15.19 1.77 -33.88
N ILE A 222 -16.36 2.18 -33.41
CA ILE A 222 -17.52 2.53 -34.23
C ILE A 222 -18.03 3.92 -33.88
N SER A 223 -18.77 4.52 -34.80
CA SER A 223 -19.58 5.69 -34.52
C SER A 223 -20.81 5.35 -33.66
N TRP A 224 -21.34 6.36 -32.97
CA TRP A 224 -22.46 6.21 -32.04
C TRP A 224 -23.76 5.73 -32.70
N ASP A 225 -24.06 6.21 -33.91
CA ASP A 225 -25.22 5.78 -34.71
C ASP A 225 -25.24 4.26 -34.97
N LEU A 226 -24.06 3.65 -35.10
CA LEU A 226 -23.95 2.19 -35.22
C LEU A 226 -24.26 1.47 -33.91
N ALA A 227 -23.91 2.04 -32.76
CA ALA A 227 -24.29 1.48 -31.45
C ALA A 227 -25.81 1.54 -31.25
N GLU A 228 -26.45 2.63 -31.65
CA GLU A 228 -27.92 2.76 -31.65
C GLU A 228 -28.57 1.75 -32.60
N TRP A 229 -28.03 1.59 -33.81
CA TRP A 229 -28.50 0.57 -34.74
C TRP A 229 -28.34 -0.86 -34.19
N ILE A 230 -27.25 -1.16 -33.49
CA ILE A 230 -27.04 -2.49 -32.88
C ILE A 230 -28.10 -2.78 -31.82
N ARG A 231 -28.52 -1.78 -31.04
CA ARG A 231 -29.60 -1.91 -30.05
C ARG A 231 -30.95 -2.20 -30.71
N ASP A 232 -31.26 -1.47 -31.79
CA ASP A 232 -32.60 -1.44 -32.37
C ASP A 232 -32.81 -2.51 -33.46
N SER A 233 -31.73 -3.07 -34.02
CA SER A 233 -31.80 -4.06 -35.11
C SER A 233 -31.99 -5.49 -34.63
N ASP A 234 -32.82 -6.24 -35.34
CA ASP A 234 -32.97 -7.69 -35.13
C ASP A 234 -31.76 -8.50 -35.64
N ILE A 235 -30.89 -7.92 -36.47
CA ILE A 235 -29.74 -8.63 -37.06
C ILE A 235 -28.73 -9.04 -35.97
N PRO A 236 -28.17 -8.11 -35.16
CA PRO A 236 -27.28 -8.49 -34.08
C PRO A 236 -27.97 -9.34 -33.01
N LYS A 237 -29.25 -9.05 -32.74
CA LYS A 237 -30.05 -9.73 -31.72
C LYS A 237 -30.23 -11.23 -31.99
N ASN A 238 -30.40 -11.60 -33.26
CA ASN A 238 -30.60 -12.99 -33.67
C ASN A 238 -29.28 -13.76 -33.92
N HIS A 239 -28.14 -13.09 -33.93
CA HIS A 239 -26.85 -13.68 -34.25
C HIS A 239 -25.76 -13.29 -33.22
N THR A 240 -25.85 -13.79 -32.00
CA THR A 240 -24.92 -13.42 -30.90
C THR A 240 -23.85 -14.46 -30.59
N GLU A 241 -23.91 -15.64 -31.22
CA GLU A 241 -23.01 -16.77 -30.96
C GLU A 241 -21.91 -16.91 -32.02
N GLY A 242 -20.66 -16.97 -31.59
CA GLY A 242 -19.50 -17.18 -32.45
C GLY A 242 -18.27 -16.38 -32.02
N PRO A 243 -17.15 -16.45 -32.76
CA PRO A 243 -15.98 -15.61 -32.51
C PRO A 243 -16.40 -14.14 -32.60
N GLU A 244 -16.26 -13.43 -31.49
CA GLU A 244 -16.80 -12.07 -31.27
C GLU A 244 -16.59 -11.12 -32.46
N ASP A 245 -15.34 -10.89 -32.84
CA ASP A 245 -14.94 -9.95 -33.89
C ASP A 245 -15.52 -10.31 -35.26
N LYS A 246 -15.60 -11.61 -35.53
CA LYS A 246 -16.13 -12.15 -36.79
C LYS A 246 -17.63 -11.90 -36.87
N VAL A 247 -18.34 -12.24 -35.80
CA VAL A 247 -19.79 -12.06 -35.68
C VAL A 247 -20.14 -10.57 -35.80
N PHE A 248 -19.36 -9.70 -35.16
CA PHE A 248 -19.53 -8.25 -35.29
C PHE A 248 -19.37 -7.77 -36.74
N GLY A 249 -18.34 -8.25 -37.45
CA GLY A 249 -18.14 -7.93 -38.86
C GLY A 249 -19.25 -8.44 -39.78
N GLU A 250 -19.86 -9.60 -39.43
CA GLU A 250 -21.02 -10.17 -40.13
C GLU A 250 -22.27 -9.31 -39.92
N TRP A 251 -22.53 -8.80 -38.70
CA TRP A 251 -23.64 -7.87 -38.45
C TRP A 251 -23.59 -6.65 -39.36
N LEU A 252 -22.43 -6.01 -39.46
CA LEU A 252 -22.25 -4.82 -40.29
C LEU A 252 -22.47 -5.13 -41.78
N ARG A 253 -22.04 -6.32 -42.22
CA ARG A 253 -22.21 -6.75 -43.61
C ARG A 253 -23.69 -7.00 -43.94
N ASP A 254 -24.37 -7.77 -43.10
CA ASP A 254 -25.77 -8.15 -43.29
C ASP A 254 -26.71 -6.95 -43.10
N GLY A 255 -26.37 -6.04 -42.20
CA GLY A 255 -27.08 -4.79 -41.98
C GLY A 255 -26.81 -3.69 -43.00
N HIS A 256 -25.89 -3.90 -43.95
CA HIS A 256 -25.40 -2.89 -44.89
C HIS A 256 -24.97 -1.58 -44.21
N ARG A 257 -24.30 -1.73 -43.07
CA ARG A 257 -23.74 -0.66 -42.23
C ARG A 257 -22.22 -0.61 -42.32
N ALA A 258 -21.65 0.42 -41.71
CA ALA A 258 -20.24 0.74 -41.73
C ALA A 258 -19.72 0.90 -43.17
N LYS A 259 -20.30 1.82 -43.95
CA LYS A 259 -19.80 2.17 -45.28
C LYS A 259 -18.46 2.90 -45.22
N ASN A 260 -18.20 3.61 -44.13
CA ASN A 260 -16.94 4.31 -43.89
C ASN A 260 -15.99 3.40 -43.08
N ARG A 261 -15.32 2.45 -43.75
CA ARG A 261 -14.36 1.55 -43.09
C ARG A 261 -12.92 2.05 -43.22
N TYR A 262 -12.24 2.19 -42.09
CA TYR A 262 -10.85 2.64 -42.02
C TYR A 262 -9.97 1.59 -41.34
N THR A 263 -8.87 1.25 -42.00
CA THR A 263 -7.90 0.31 -41.46
C THR A 263 -6.90 1.03 -40.56
N ALA A 264 -6.74 0.53 -39.35
CA ALA A 264 -5.71 0.95 -38.39
C ALA A 264 -4.43 0.11 -38.52
N LYS A 265 -4.30 -0.66 -39.59
CA LYS A 265 -3.20 -1.58 -39.82
C LYS A 265 -1.85 -0.83 -39.92
N TRP A 266 -0.82 -1.42 -39.32
CA TRP A 266 0.50 -0.83 -38.98
C TRP A 266 0.51 0.08 -37.74
N SER A 267 -0.63 0.68 -37.39
CA SER A 267 -0.77 1.47 -36.16
C SER A 267 -1.32 0.65 -35.00
N MET A 268 -2.07 -0.42 -35.27
CA MET A 268 -2.48 -1.45 -34.32
C MET A 268 -1.82 -2.78 -34.71
N TYR A 269 -1.14 -3.45 -33.80
CA TYR A 269 -0.45 -4.71 -34.15
C TYR A 269 -0.14 -5.60 -32.94
N ASP A 270 0.04 -6.88 -33.25
CA ASP A 270 0.56 -7.88 -32.34
C ASP A 270 2.10 -7.79 -32.28
N TYR A 271 2.64 -7.76 -31.07
CA TYR A 271 4.09 -7.75 -30.89
C TYR A 271 4.74 -9.03 -31.47
N PRO A 272 5.88 -8.95 -32.19
CA PRO A 272 6.40 -9.99 -33.09
C PRO A 272 6.88 -11.32 -32.53
N ASN A 273 6.49 -11.70 -31.31
CA ASN A 273 6.83 -13.01 -30.77
C ASN A 273 5.60 -13.69 -30.13
N PRO A 274 5.15 -14.84 -30.67
CA PRO A 274 5.70 -15.54 -31.84
C PRO A 274 5.43 -14.76 -33.15
N PRO A 275 6.33 -14.85 -34.15
CA PRO A 275 6.14 -14.14 -35.41
C PRO A 275 4.92 -14.70 -36.14
N THR A 276 3.88 -13.88 -36.28
CA THR A 276 2.74 -14.16 -37.17
C THR A 276 2.86 -13.26 -38.40
N GLY A 277 2.13 -13.57 -39.48
CA GLY A 277 2.09 -12.72 -40.67
C GLY A 277 1.55 -11.29 -40.42
N CYS A 278 1.05 -11.01 -39.21
CA CYS A 278 0.50 -9.73 -38.76
C CYS A 278 1.50 -8.90 -37.90
N THR A 279 2.69 -9.43 -37.63
CA THR A 279 3.61 -8.82 -36.64
C THR A 279 4.63 -7.86 -37.25
N HIS A 280 4.94 -6.75 -36.56
CA HIS A 280 5.99 -5.81 -36.95
C HIS A 280 6.64 -5.08 -35.75
N GLU A 281 7.75 -4.36 -36.00
CA GLU A 281 8.47 -3.59 -34.97
C GLU A 281 7.73 -2.30 -34.57
N LEU A 282 8.10 -1.74 -33.40
CA LEU A 282 7.43 -0.55 -32.83
C LEU A 282 7.76 0.72 -33.61
N TRP A 283 6.71 1.43 -34.03
CA TRP A 283 6.82 2.69 -34.77
C TRP A 283 6.38 3.89 -33.91
N PRO A 284 6.89 5.11 -34.19
CA PRO A 284 6.46 6.32 -33.49
C PRO A 284 4.94 6.55 -33.54
N ASP A 285 4.32 6.28 -34.69
CA ASP A 285 2.89 6.51 -34.97
C ASP A 285 1.97 5.36 -34.52
N THR A 286 2.44 4.55 -33.56
CA THR A 286 1.68 3.43 -33.02
C THR A 286 0.47 3.92 -32.22
N ILE A 287 -0.69 3.32 -32.47
CA ILE A 287 -1.96 3.61 -31.80
C ILE A 287 -2.26 2.56 -30.73
N ALA A 288 -2.10 1.27 -31.04
CA ALA A 288 -2.40 0.19 -30.11
C ALA A 288 -1.40 -0.96 -30.16
N ILE A 289 -1.11 -1.60 -29.02
CA ILE A 289 -0.20 -2.74 -28.96
C ILE A 289 -0.75 -3.84 -28.05
N GLN A 290 -0.87 -5.05 -28.59
CA GLN A 290 -1.17 -6.29 -27.86
C GLN A 290 0.10 -6.84 -27.17
N HIS A 291 -0.03 -7.44 -25.98
CA HIS A 291 1.09 -7.99 -25.16
C HIS A 291 2.05 -6.94 -24.56
N SER A 292 1.50 -5.93 -23.88
CA SER A 292 2.23 -4.85 -23.18
C SER A 292 3.42 -5.28 -22.30
N ILE A 293 3.46 -6.53 -21.80
CA ILE A 293 4.54 -7.08 -20.95
C ILE A 293 5.86 -7.31 -21.71
N ARG A 294 5.83 -7.63 -23.01
CA ARG A 294 7.06 -7.93 -23.81
C ARG A 294 7.70 -6.68 -24.45
N LEU A 295 6.97 -5.57 -24.50
CA LEU A 295 7.37 -4.31 -25.17
C LEU A 295 8.54 -3.58 -24.52
N LEU A 296 8.82 -3.85 -23.25
CA LEU A 296 9.89 -3.15 -22.54
C LEU A 296 11.30 -3.58 -22.94
N HIS A 297 11.44 -4.66 -23.71
CA HIS A 297 12.71 -5.01 -24.33
C HIS A 297 13.11 -4.12 -25.51
N LYS A 298 12.22 -3.27 -26.06
CA LYS A 298 12.55 -2.43 -27.24
C LYS A 298 11.97 -0.99 -27.26
N MET A 299 11.37 -0.48 -26.18
CA MET A 299 11.07 0.97 -26.09
C MET A 299 12.36 1.79 -26.26
N SER A 300 12.36 2.79 -27.16
CA SER A 300 13.51 3.65 -27.51
C SER A 300 13.77 4.76 -26.48
N ASP A 301 12.75 5.11 -25.70
CA ASP A 301 12.83 6.05 -24.59
C ASP A 301 12.13 5.38 -23.39
N ARG A 302 12.93 4.70 -22.57
CA ARG A 302 12.45 4.02 -21.37
C ARG A 302 12.64 4.96 -20.20
N ASP A 303 11.56 5.30 -19.54
CA ASP A 303 11.63 6.08 -18.31
C ASP A 303 11.62 5.17 -17.07
N ALA A 304 11.81 5.77 -15.89
CA ALA A 304 11.84 5.02 -14.64
C ALA A 304 10.50 4.31 -14.36
N VAL A 305 9.37 4.89 -14.79
CA VAL A 305 8.02 4.34 -14.59
C VAL A 305 7.85 3.04 -15.37
N SER A 306 8.32 3.02 -16.62
CA SER A 306 8.33 1.86 -17.51
C SER A 306 9.07 0.67 -16.87
N PHE A 307 10.30 0.88 -16.37
CA PHE A 307 11.08 -0.18 -15.71
C PHE A 307 10.47 -0.65 -14.39
N ASN A 308 9.98 0.27 -13.56
CA ASN A 308 9.43 -0.04 -12.24
C ASN A 308 8.19 -0.92 -12.31
N THR A 309 7.35 -0.66 -13.28
CA THR A 309 6.13 -1.43 -13.52
C THR A 309 6.45 -2.90 -13.73
N ILE A 310 7.44 -3.21 -14.56
CA ILE A 310 7.83 -4.60 -14.85
C ILE A 310 8.46 -5.26 -13.64
N ILE A 311 9.42 -4.56 -13.04
CA ILE A 311 10.15 -5.08 -11.89
C ILE A 311 9.13 -5.44 -10.79
N SER A 312 8.08 -4.64 -10.64
CA SER A 312 6.96 -4.88 -9.72
C SER A 312 6.00 -6.00 -10.15
N ASP A 313 5.71 -6.15 -11.45
CA ASP A 313 4.88 -7.25 -11.98
C ASP A 313 5.60 -8.59 -11.88
N PHE A 314 6.87 -8.66 -12.28
CA PHE A 314 7.71 -9.85 -12.19
C PHE A 314 7.89 -10.29 -10.74
N PHE A 315 8.12 -9.33 -9.83
CA PHE A 315 8.16 -9.62 -8.40
C PHE A 315 6.82 -10.21 -7.91
N ARG A 316 5.69 -9.61 -8.26
CA ARG A 316 4.35 -10.08 -7.83
C ARG A 316 3.99 -11.46 -8.39
N ARG A 317 4.42 -11.79 -9.60
CA ARG A 317 4.22 -13.11 -10.22
C ARG A 317 5.19 -14.18 -9.74
N LYS A 318 6.11 -13.85 -8.82
CA LYS A 318 7.18 -14.73 -8.33
C LYS A 318 8.04 -15.30 -9.47
N HIS A 319 8.32 -14.48 -10.49
CA HIS A 319 9.27 -14.82 -11.55
C HIS A 319 10.71 -14.91 -11.02
N ASP A 320 11.62 -15.50 -11.80
CA ASP A 320 13.02 -15.68 -11.42
C ASP A 320 13.70 -14.32 -11.15
N ILE A 321 14.35 -14.19 -9.99
CA ILE A 321 15.10 -12.98 -9.60
C ILE A 321 16.15 -12.60 -10.63
N LYS A 322 16.69 -13.58 -11.37
CA LYS A 322 17.66 -13.34 -12.42
C LYS A 322 17.10 -12.42 -13.51
N GLU A 323 15.83 -12.58 -13.86
CA GLU A 323 15.15 -11.74 -14.85
C GLU A 323 14.94 -10.31 -14.30
N ILE A 324 14.57 -10.19 -13.02
CA ILE A 324 14.40 -8.90 -12.33
C ILE A 324 15.74 -8.14 -12.27
N LEU A 325 16.83 -8.83 -11.93
CA LEU A 325 18.18 -8.25 -11.89
C LEU A 325 18.71 -7.88 -13.28
N GLN A 326 18.39 -8.67 -14.31
CA GLN A 326 18.71 -8.32 -15.69
C GLN A 326 17.98 -7.05 -16.15
N LEU A 327 16.70 -6.91 -15.78
CA LEU A 327 15.93 -5.69 -16.06
C LEU A 327 16.51 -4.47 -15.34
N TYR A 328 16.94 -4.63 -14.09
CA TYR A 328 17.63 -3.57 -13.36
C TYR A 328 19.00 -3.21 -13.96
N SER A 329 19.77 -4.19 -14.45
CA SER A 329 21.03 -3.92 -15.16
C SER A 329 20.77 -3.07 -16.40
N ARG A 330 19.75 -3.43 -17.20
CA ARG A 330 19.37 -2.67 -18.39
C ARG A 330 18.89 -1.26 -18.07
N MET A 331 18.12 -1.08 -17.00
CA MET A 331 17.72 0.26 -16.53
C MET A 331 18.93 1.17 -16.32
N ARG A 332 20.02 0.63 -15.77
CA ARG A 332 21.27 1.36 -15.55
C ARG A 332 22.08 1.57 -16.83
N GLU A 333 22.10 0.59 -17.72
CA GLU A 333 22.74 0.69 -19.05
C GLU A 333 22.06 1.78 -19.90
N ASP A 334 20.74 1.90 -19.79
CA ASP A 334 19.92 2.92 -20.47
C ASP A 334 20.01 4.32 -19.78
N ASN A 335 20.92 4.50 -18.81
CA ASN A 335 21.11 5.72 -18.01
C ASN A 335 19.87 6.22 -17.24
N VAL A 336 18.88 5.34 -17.02
CA VAL A 336 17.67 5.65 -16.25
C VAL A 336 17.95 5.49 -14.77
N LYS A 337 17.76 6.57 -14.00
CA LYS A 337 18.02 6.55 -12.55
C LYS A 337 16.94 5.72 -11.83
N PRO A 338 17.33 4.74 -10.98
CA PRO A 338 16.40 4.05 -10.09
C PRO A 338 15.71 5.04 -9.14
N ASN A 339 14.45 4.78 -8.82
CA ASN A 339 13.73 5.53 -7.80
C ASN A 339 13.41 4.64 -6.58
N SER A 340 12.68 5.20 -5.62
CA SER A 340 12.31 4.49 -4.37
C SER A 340 11.51 3.21 -4.63
N ILE A 341 10.63 3.20 -5.63
CA ILE A 341 9.83 2.03 -6.02
C ILE A 341 10.73 0.94 -6.61
N THR A 342 11.69 1.30 -7.48
CA THR A 342 12.64 0.33 -8.06
C THR A 342 13.38 -0.43 -6.96
N LEU A 343 13.98 0.31 -6.04
CA LEU A 343 14.87 -0.26 -5.02
C LEU A 343 14.07 -1.02 -3.96
N SER A 344 12.91 -0.51 -3.52
CA SER A 344 12.02 -1.25 -2.60
C SER A 344 11.59 -2.60 -3.18
N THR A 345 11.21 -2.62 -4.47
CA THR A 345 10.80 -3.87 -5.15
C THR A 345 11.96 -4.85 -5.28
N LEU A 346 13.18 -4.38 -5.57
CA LEU A 346 14.38 -5.22 -5.63
C LEU A 346 14.74 -5.80 -4.27
N VAL A 347 14.66 -5.01 -3.19
CA VAL A 347 14.86 -5.48 -1.81
C VAL A 347 13.82 -6.56 -1.47
N GLY A 348 12.56 -6.34 -1.82
CA GLY A 348 11.48 -7.32 -1.68
C GLY A 348 11.78 -8.63 -2.42
N ALA A 349 12.17 -8.56 -3.70
CA ALA A 349 12.54 -9.73 -4.49
C ALA A 349 13.71 -10.51 -3.89
N CYS A 350 14.69 -9.81 -3.33
CA CYS A 350 15.83 -10.43 -2.65
C CYS A 350 15.48 -11.02 -1.26
N SER A 351 14.34 -10.64 -0.67
CA SER A 351 13.86 -11.16 0.61
C SER A 351 13.53 -12.64 0.53
N ASP A 352 12.93 -13.09 -0.57
CA ASP A 352 12.33 -14.42 -0.70
C ASP A 352 13.36 -15.54 -0.92
N LEU A 353 14.60 -15.21 -1.26
CA LEU A 353 15.60 -16.17 -1.71
C LEU A 353 16.75 -16.45 -0.72
N LEU A 354 16.76 -15.85 0.48
CA LEU A 354 17.84 -16.03 1.47
C LEU A 354 19.27 -15.69 0.98
N ILE A 355 19.43 -15.13 -0.22
CA ILE A 355 20.74 -14.77 -0.79
C ILE A 355 21.26 -13.50 -0.11
N SER A 356 22.25 -13.65 0.78
CA SER A 356 22.77 -12.59 1.65
C SER A 356 23.32 -11.38 0.88
N TYR A 357 24.18 -11.64 -0.10
CA TYR A 357 24.98 -10.61 -0.78
C TYR A 357 24.16 -9.63 -1.64
N LEU A 358 23.05 -10.08 -2.24
CA LEU A 358 22.25 -9.24 -3.15
C LEU A 358 21.59 -8.06 -2.43
N VAL A 359 21.12 -8.28 -1.19
CA VAL A 359 20.50 -7.21 -0.40
C VAL A 359 21.51 -6.14 -0.03
N GLU A 360 22.74 -6.53 0.31
CA GLU A 360 23.82 -5.58 0.62
C GLU A 360 24.21 -4.77 -0.62
N LEU A 361 24.24 -5.40 -1.80
CA LEU A 361 24.48 -4.70 -3.06
C LEU A 361 23.36 -3.69 -3.37
N VAL A 362 22.09 -4.07 -3.20
CA VAL A 362 20.95 -3.15 -3.41
C VAL A 362 20.97 -2.02 -2.37
N HIS A 363 21.31 -2.31 -1.13
CA HIS A 363 21.46 -1.30 -0.08
C HIS A 363 22.59 -0.29 -0.41
N ALA A 364 23.75 -0.77 -0.87
CA ALA A 364 24.84 0.10 -1.34
C ALA A 364 24.41 0.99 -2.52
N GLN A 365 23.56 0.48 -3.42
CA GLN A 365 22.96 1.30 -4.47
C GLN A 365 21.99 2.35 -3.91
N ALA A 366 21.16 2.00 -2.92
CA ALA A 366 20.26 2.96 -2.27
C ALA A 366 21.05 4.13 -1.64
N ILE A 367 22.17 3.85 -0.97
CA ILE A 367 23.06 4.88 -0.42
C ILE A 367 23.65 5.74 -1.55
N ARG A 368 24.15 5.11 -2.63
CA ARG A 368 24.74 5.83 -3.78
C ARG A 368 23.76 6.81 -4.43
N TYR A 369 22.47 6.49 -4.48
CA TYR A 369 21.43 7.36 -5.04
C TYR A 369 20.76 8.28 -4.01
N GLY A 370 21.16 8.20 -2.72
CA GLY A 370 20.55 8.98 -1.64
C GLY A 370 19.10 8.58 -1.34
N LEU A 371 18.73 7.34 -1.64
CA LEU A 371 17.38 6.79 -1.45
C LEU A 371 17.27 5.92 -0.19
N ASN A 372 18.38 5.67 0.52
CA ASN A 372 18.38 4.90 1.78
C ASN A 372 17.54 5.57 2.89
N SER A 373 17.43 6.90 2.86
CA SER A 373 16.61 7.67 3.81
C SER A 373 15.12 7.74 3.47
N HIS A 374 14.70 7.21 2.32
CA HIS A 374 13.31 7.25 1.86
C HIS A 374 12.48 6.16 2.55
N GLU A 375 11.27 6.51 3.01
CA GLU A 375 10.38 5.64 3.80
C GLU A 375 10.20 4.21 3.22
N PHE A 376 9.89 4.08 1.93
CA PHE A 376 9.62 2.79 1.28
C PHE A 376 10.88 1.90 1.19
N VAL A 377 12.02 2.49 0.85
CA VAL A 377 13.28 1.76 0.70
C VAL A 377 13.80 1.34 2.07
N GLY A 378 13.82 2.28 3.02
CA GLY A 378 14.22 2.03 4.40
C GLY A 378 13.36 0.95 5.06
N SER A 379 12.03 1.07 4.99
CA SER A 379 11.11 0.05 5.51
C SER A 379 11.36 -1.33 4.92
N SER A 380 11.59 -1.42 3.61
CA SER A 380 11.90 -2.68 2.93
C SER A 380 13.23 -3.29 3.43
N LEU A 381 14.25 -2.45 3.64
CA LEU A 381 15.55 -2.89 4.16
C LEU A 381 15.45 -3.39 5.61
N VAL A 382 14.71 -2.69 6.48
CA VAL A 382 14.47 -3.10 7.86
C VAL A 382 13.79 -4.46 7.92
N ASP A 383 12.77 -4.70 7.09
CA ASP A 383 12.07 -6.00 7.07
C ASP A 383 13.00 -7.14 6.66
N VAL A 384 13.82 -6.93 5.62
CA VAL A 384 14.73 -7.97 5.11
C VAL A 384 15.87 -8.27 6.09
N TYR A 385 16.50 -7.25 6.68
CA TYR A 385 17.50 -7.47 7.73
C TYR A 385 16.89 -8.11 8.97
N GLY A 386 15.66 -7.73 9.33
CA GLY A 386 14.87 -8.34 10.40
C GLY A 386 14.61 -9.82 10.16
N LYS A 387 14.15 -10.22 8.97
CA LYS A 387 13.93 -11.63 8.59
C LYS A 387 15.22 -12.47 8.64
N ARG A 388 16.38 -11.84 8.49
CA ARG A 388 17.71 -12.50 8.48
C ARG A 388 18.40 -12.51 9.84
N LEU A 389 17.69 -12.19 10.91
CA LEU A 389 18.24 -12.13 12.28
C LEU A 389 19.38 -11.11 12.46
N ARG A 390 19.50 -10.12 11.57
CA ARG A 390 20.52 -9.06 11.62
C ARG A 390 19.92 -7.78 12.19
N LEU A 391 19.68 -7.79 13.50
CA LEU A 391 18.98 -6.69 14.18
C LEU A 391 19.76 -5.37 14.17
N ASP A 392 21.10 -5.43 14.24
CA ASP A 392 21.94 -4.23 14.25
C ASP A 392 21.85 -3.48 12.90
N ASP A 393 21.94 -4.20 11.78
CA ASP A 393 21.79 -3.61 10.44
C ASP A 393 20.37 -3.08 10.19
N ALA A 394 19.35 -3.80 10.67
CA ALA A 394 17.97 -3.32 10.64
C ALA A 394 17.80 -2.02 11.45
N THR A 395 18.47 -1.92 12.61
CA THR A 395 18.44 -0.71 13.44
C THR A 395 19.16 0.46 12.77
N CYS A 396 20.29 0.21 12.11
CA CYS A 396 20.99 1.23 11.33
C CYS A 396 20.10 1.75 10.19
N ALA A 397 19.55 0.85 9.35
CA ALA A 397 18.66 1.23 8.26
C ALA A 397 17.43 2.01 8.76
N PHE A 398 16.85 1.62 9.90
CA PHE A 398 15.73 2.32 10.52
C PHE A 398 16.08 3.75 10.95
N ASN A 399 17.27 3.97 11.51
CA ASN A 399 17.72 5.29 11.96
C ASN A 399 18.12 6.23 10.80
N GLU A 400 18.31 5.70 9.60
CA GLU A 400 18.60 6.50 8.39
C GLU A 400 17.33 7.07 7.74
N ILE A 401 16.14 6.56 8.08
CA ILE A 401 14.86 7.02 7.54
C ILE A 401 14.54 8.42 8.10
N VAL A 402 14.27 9.38 7.22
CA VAL A 402 14.00 10.78 7.60
C VAL A 402 12.56 10.96 8.07
N GLU A 403 11.60 10.39 7.35
CA GLU A 403 10.17 10.44 7.68
C GLU A 403 9.69 9.04 8.06
N LEU A 404 9.54 8.82 9.37
CA LEU A 404 9.06 7.55 9.91
C LEU A 404 7.53 7.53 9.93
N ASP A 405 6.94 6.63 9.14
CA ASP A 405 5.51 6.35 9.13
C ASP A 405 5.15 5.16 10.03
N LEU A 406 3.85 4.90 10.21
CA LEU A 406 3.36 3.79 11.04
C LEU A 406 3.91 2.43 10.56
N VAL A 407 4.08 2.26 9.24
CA VAL A 407 4.62 1.04 8.63
C VAL A 407 6.08 0.82 9.05
N SER A 408 6.91 1.86 8.97
CA SER A 408 8.33 1.83 9.38
C SER A 408 8.48 1.39 10.84
N TRP A 409 7.67 1.97 11.74
CA TRP A 409 7.65 1.59 13.17
C TRP A 409 7.24 0.14 13.39
N ASN A 410 6.15 -0.27 12.73
CA ASN A 410 5.62 -1.63 12.83
C ASN A 410 6.62 -2.69 12.36
N ILE A 411 7.28 -2.44 11.24
CA ILE A 411 8.30 -3.35 10.70
C ILE A 411 9.48 -3.47 11.67
N MET A 412 9.94 -2.38 12.27
CA MET A 412 11.07 -2.42 13.22
C MET A 412 10.72 -3.17 14.52
N ILE A 413 9.50 -2.96 15.04
CA ILE A 413 9.00 -3.68 16.22
C ILE A 413 8.87 -5.17 15.91
N ASP A 414 8.34 -5.53 14.74
CA ASP A 414 8.24 -6.93 14.31
C ASP A 414 9.62 -7.57 14.08
N ALA A 415 10.59 -6.84 13.53
CA ALA A 415 11.97 -7.29 13.39
C ALA A 415 12.60 -7.59 14.78
N CYS A 416 12.36 -6.74 15.78
CA CYS A 416 12.79 -7.00 17.16
C CYS A 416 12.11 -8.23 17.76
N ALA A 417 10.82 -8.44 17.46
CA ALA A 417 10.05 -9.60 17.89
C ALA A 417 10.62 -10.91 17.34
N ARG A 418 10.85 -10.98 16.03
CA ARG A 418 11.43 -12.16 15.36
C ARG A 418 12.83 -12.49 15.88
N ASN A 419 13.61 -11.47 16.23
CA ASN A 419 14.98 -11.62 16.72
C ASN A 419 15.06 -11.88 18.24
N GLY A 420 13.92 -12.01 18.93
CA GLY A 420 13.85 -12.29 20.36
C GLY A 420 14.36 -11.15 21.26
N SER A 421 14.59 -9.95 20.71
CA SER A 421 15.17 -8.82 21.44
C SER A 421 14.09 -7.98 22.11
N LYS A 422 13.51 -8.52 23.20
CA LYS A 422 12.43 -7.89 23.97
C LYS A 422 12.75 -6.44 24.34
N LYS A 423 13.94 -6.20 24.90
CA LYS A 423 14.39 -4.87 25.34
C LYS A 423 14.43 -3.84 24.20
N HIS A 424 14.83 -4.26 22.99
CA HIS A 424 14.85 -3.36 21.84
C HIS A 424 13.43 -3.05 21.34
N ALA A 425 12.54 -4.06 21.31
CA ALA A 425 11.14 -3.86 20.92
C ALA A 425 10.45 -2.80 21.78
N PHE A 426 10.57 -2.90 23.11
CA PHE A 426 9.99 -1.91 24.03
C PHE A 426 10.63 -0.53 23.90
N ARG A 427 11.95 -0.45 23.65
CA ARG A 427 12.62 0.84 23.44
C ARG A 427 12.14 1.55 22.16
N ILE A 428 11.97 0.80 21.06
CA ILE A 428 11.44 1.34 19.80
C ILE A 428 9.98 1.76 19.97
N PHE A 429 9.16 0.97 20.67
CA PHE A 429 7.78 1.33 20.97
C PHE A 429 7.66 2.62 21.80
N SER A 430 8.46 2.75 22.88
CA SER A 430 8.52 4.00 23.66
C SER A 430 8.99 5.19 22.81
N ARG A 431 9.92 4.98 21.87
CA ARG A 431 10.37 6.03 20.95
C ARG A 431 9.25 6.46 19.99
N MET A 432 8.56 5.51 19.35
CA MET A 432 7.39 5.77 18.49
C MET A 432 6.37 6.66 19.22
N ARG A 433 6.09 6.38 20.49
CA ARG A 433 5.10 7.12 21.28
C ARG A 433 5.50 8.54 21.66
N ARG A 434 6.80 8.81 21.82
CA ARG A 434 7.31 10.16 22.10
C ARG A 434 7.40 11.01 20.84
N GLU A 435 7.79 10.40 19.72
CA GLU A 435 7.97 11.11 18.44
C GLU A 435 6.63 11.31 17.70
N CYS A 436 5.61 10.49 17.96
CA CYS A 436 4.30 10.55 17.28
C CYS A 436 3.14 10.80 18.27
N GLU A 437 3.17 11.92 19.01
CA GLU A 437 2.03 12.33 19.84
C GLU A 437 0.75 12.48 18.98
N GLY A 438 -0.19 11.52 19.12
CA GLY A 438 -1.52 11.58 18.49
C GLY A 438 -1.83 10.53 17.42
N VAL A 439 -0.86 9.71 16.99
CA VAL A 439 -1.13 8.61 16.02
C VAL A 439 -1.56 7.34 16.78
N PRO A 440 -2.76 6.78 16.52
CA PRO A 440 -3.18 5.53 17.13
C PRO A 440 -2.31 4.37 16.61
N PHE A 441 -1.78 3.54 17.50
CA PHE A 441 -1.18 2.26 17.12
C PHE A 441 -2.26 1.32 16.59
N ASP A 442 -1.90 0.49 15.62
CA ASP A 442 -2.83 -0.46 15.00
C ASP A 442 -2.77 -1.84 15.69
N SER A 443 -3.65 -2.74 15.26
CA SER A 443 -3.67 -4.13 15.74
C SER A 443 -2.36 -4.86 15.47
N PHE A 444 -1.57 -4.41 14.50
CA PHE A 444 -0.30 -5.01 14.12
C PHE A 444 0.81 -4.64 15.11
N THR A 445 0.93 -3.37 15.50
CA THR A 445 1.85 -2.93 16.58
C THR A 445 1.62 -3.77 17.84
N LEU A 446 0.35 -3.96 18.21
CA LEU A 446 -0.07 -4.76 19.36
C LEU A 446 0.33 -6.23 19.22
N SER A 447 0.11 -6.82 18.04
CA SER A 447 0.48 -8.21 17.74
C SER A 447 1.98 -8.42 17.84
N SER A 448 2.79 -7.52 17.29
CA SER A 448 4.26 -7.69 17.30
C SER A 448 4.86 -7.52 18.70
N ILE A 449 4.34 -6.62 19.54
CA ILE A 449 4.79 -6.49 20.94
C ILE A 449 4.37 -7.71 21.75
N THR A 450 3.15 -8.21 21.58
CA THR A 450 2.70 -9.42 22.29
C THR A 450 3.48 -10.66 21.86
N LYS A 451 3.85 -10.79 20.57
CA LYS A 451 4.76 -11.85 20.08
C LYS A 451 6.13 -11.83 20.76
N THR A 452 6.66 -10.67 21.14
CA THR A 452 7.92 -10.59 21.88
C THR A 452 7.82 -11.19 23.29
N CYS A 453 6.61 -11.26 23.85
CA CYS A 453 6.36 -11.69 25.22
C CYS A 453 5.97 -13.17 25.24
N SER A 454 6.86 -14.02 25.76
CA SER A 454 6.61 -15.45 25.91
C SER A 454 5.68 -15.76 27.09
N GLN A 455 5.63 -14.86 28.06
CA GLN A 455 4.77 -14.92 29.25
C GLN A 455 4.18 -13.53 29.53
N PRO A 456 2.96 -13.43 30.06
CA PRO A 456 2.33 -12.14 30.37
C PRO A 456 3.15 -11.27 31.35
N ARG A 457 3.93 -11.91 32.25
CA ARG A 457 4.83 -11.23 33.19
C ARG A 457 6.00 -10.50 32.50
N ASP A 458 6.39 -10.91 31.29
CA ASP A 458 7.42 -10.21 30.51
C ASP A 458 6.92 -8.87 29.98
N LEU A 459 5.62 -8.78 29.67
CA LEU A 459 4.94 -7.56 29.25
C LEU A 459 4.90 -6.55 30.41
N GLU A 460 4.49 -7.02 31.59
CA GLU A 460 4.53 -6.26 32.84
C GLU A 460 5.94 -5.74 33.16
N ARG A 461 6.97 -6.60 33.07
CA ARG A 461 8.36 -6.20 33.32
C ARG A 461 8.87 -5.20 32.29
N GLY A 462 8.46 -5.33 31.02
CA GLY A 462 8.82 -4.40 29.94
C GLY A 462 8.28 -2.99 30.17
N PHE A 463 7.00 -2.87 30.54
CA PHE A 463 6.38 -1.59 30.88
C PHE A 463 6.91 -1.00 32.20
N MET A 464 7.15 -1.85 33.22
CA MET A 464 7.74 -1.40 34.50
C MET A 464 9.18 -0.91 34.36
N GLN A 465 10.03 -1.56 33.56
CA GLN A 465 11.43 -1.15 33.37
C GLN A 465 11.57 0.18 32.64
N ASN A 466 10.58 0.57 31.85
CA ASN A 466 10.56 1.84 31.12
C ASN A 466 9.81 2.96 31.86
N GLY A 467 9.18 2.68 33.01
CA GLY A 467 8.46 3.66 33.82
C GLY A 467 7.09 4.08 33.27
N GLU A 468 6.51 3.32 32.33
CA GLU A 468 5.29 3.65 31.58
C GLU A 468 4.07 2.81 32.04
N CYS A 469 3.75 2.85 33.34
CA CYS A 469 2.67 2.03 33.92
C CYS A 469 1.24 2.57 33.63
N LYS A 470 1.08 3.86 33.33
CA LYS A 470 -0.24 4.46 32.98
C LYS A 470 -0.65 4.10 31.55
N GLU A 471 0.30 3.67 30.73
CA GLU A 471 0.16 3.49 29.30
C GLU A 471 -0.16 2.03 28.94
N ALA A 472 0.21 1.09 29.81
CA ALA A 472 -0.30 -0.29 29.82
C ALA A 472 -1.85 -0.35 29.90
N LEU A 473 -2.47 0.60 30.60
CA LEU A 473 -3.94 0.77 30.67
C LEU A 473 -4.55 1.20 29.33
N GLY A 474 -3.90 2.12 28.61
CA GLY A 474 -4.32 2.55 27.27
C GLY A 474 -4.20 1.43 26.24
N PHE A 475 -3.11 0.66 26.32
CA PHE A 475 -2.84 -0.53 25.50
C PHE A 475 -3.95 -1.58 25.65
N TYR A 476 -4.37 -1.89 26.88
CA TYR A 476 -5.41 -2.87 27.17
C TYR A 476 -6.82 -2.39 26.74
N LYS A 477 -7.15 -1.11 26.97
CA LYS A 477 -8.43 -0.52 26.53
C LYS A 477 -8.60 -0.57 25.00
N ILE A 478 -7.50 -0.45 24.26
CA ILE A 478 -7.50 -0.55 22.79
C ILE A 478 -7.54 -2.02 22.34
N MET A 479 -6.83 -2.92 23.01
CA MET A 479 -6.90 -4.38 22.76
C MET A 479 -8.34 -4.92 22.87
N LEU A 480 -9.08 -4.47 23.89
CA LEU A 480 -10.51 -4.80 24.07
C LEU A 480 -11.41 -4.23 22.97
N ARG A 481 -11.13 -3.01 22.48
CA ARG A 481 -11.88 -2.37 21.39
C ARG A 481 -11.65 -3.03 20.03
N VAL A 482 -10.47 -3.59 19.81
CA VAL A 482 -10.08 -4.25 18.55
C VAL A 482 -10.58 -5.70 18.47
N GLY A 483 -11.24 -6.21 19.53
CA GLY A 483 -11.87 -7.53 19.51
C GLY A 483 -10.89 -8.69 19.69
N VAL A 484 -9.68 -8.42 20.18
CA VAL A 484 -8.76 -9.47 20.64
C VAL A 484 -9.39 -10.12 21.86
N LYS A 485 -9.78 -11.40 21.74
CA LYS A 485 -10.45 -12.13 22.82
C LYS A 485 -9.54 -12.28 24.03
N GLU A 486 -10.11 -11.93 25.17
CA GLU A 486 -9.54 -12.11 26.49
C GLU A 486 -9.13 -13.58 26.71
N ASN A 487 -7.89 -13.80 27.16
CA ASN A 487 -7.45 -15.12 27.60
C ASN A 487 -6.99 -15.06 29.08
N GLU A 488 -7.06 -16.21 29.76
CA GLU A 488 -6.67 -16.44 31.16
C GLU A 488 -5.31 -15.82 31.53
N PHE A 489 -4.41 -15.76 30.54
CA PHE A 489 -3.06 -15.23 30.65
C PHE A 489 -2.98 -13.69 30.61
N SER A 490 -3.82 -13.03 29.82
CA SER A 490 -3.84 -11.56 29.70
C SER A 490 -4.30 -10.83 30.96
N PHE A 491 -5.10 -11.46 31.83
CA PHE A 491 -5.55 -10.89 33.10
C PHE A 491 -4.55 -11.05 34.24
N ALA A 492 -3.85 -12.19 34.30
CA ALA A 492 -2.84 -12.47 35.32
C ALA A 492 -1.65 -11.49 35.28
N SER A 493 -1.33 -10.91 34.12
CA SER A 493 -0.32 -9.85 33.95
C SER A 493 -0.73 -8.47 34.47
N ILE A 494 -2.03 -8.23 34.64
CA ILE A 494 -2.58 -6.88 34.82
C ILE A 494 -2.74 -6.55 36.31
N LEU A 495 -3.18 -7.53 37.12
CA LEU A 495 -3.44 -7.33 38.55
C LEU A 495 -2.20 -6.88 39.35
N PRO A 496 -0.99 -7.43 39.13
CA PRO A 496 0.21 -7.00 39.85
C PRO A 496 0.71 -5.61 39.41
N VAL A 497 0.46 -5.19 38.16
CA VAL A 497 0.78 -3.83 37.66
C VAL A 497 -0.10 -2.78 38.35
N TYR A 498 -1.38 -3.08 38.58
CA TYR A 498 -2.28 -2.19 39.32
C TYR A 498 -1.94 -2.09 40.80
N SER A 499 -1.43 -3.16 41.42
CA SER A 499 -0.96 -3.11 42.81
C SER A 499 0.43 -2.48 42.96
N GLY A 500 1.29 -2.60 41.95
CA GLY A 500 2.59 -1.92 41.90
C GLY A 500 2.49 -0.39 41.67
N LEU A 501 1.37 0.11 41.16
CA LEU A 501 1.08 1.52 40.88
C LEU A 501 0.76 2.37 42.13
N ALA A 502 1.41 2.05 43.26
CA ALA A 502 1.21 2.56 44.63
C ALA A 502 1.42 4.07 44.86
N SER A 503 1.36 4.92 43.83
CA SER A 503 1.51 6.39 43.96
C SER A 503 0.26 7.22 43.68
N LEU A 504 -0.91 6.60 43.44
CA LEU A 504 -2.19 7.33 43.31
C LEU A 504 -3.27 6.65 44.16
N GLU A 505 -3.41 7.11 45.40
CA GLU A 505 -4.21 6.51 46.47
C GLU A 505 -5.73 6.48 46.16
N LYS A 506 -6.35 5.34 46.49
CA LYS A 506 -7.80 5.03 46.61
C LYS A 506 -8.62 4.82 45.33
N GLY A 507 -8.42 5.60 44.26
CA GLY A 507 -9.23 5.45 43.03
C GLY A 507 -9.00 4.13 42.28
N THR A 508 -7.76 3.67 42.25
CA THR A 508 -7.34 2.50 41.47
C THR A 508 -7.65 1.17 42.19
N LEU A 509 -7.69 1.17 43.53
CA LEU A 509 -8.09 -0.01 44.33
C LEU A 509 -9.58 -0.34 44.15
N ALA A 510 -10.43 0.69 44.11
CA ALA A 510 -11.85 0.51 43.82
C ALA A 510 -12.05 -0.07 42.41
N TYR A 511 -11.17 0.27 41.46
CA TYR A 511 -11.23 -0.21 40.09
C TYR A 511 -10.69 -1.64 39.94
N SER A 512 -9.59 -2.01 40.61
CA SER A 512 -9.11 -3.40 40.62
C SER A 512 -10.12 -4.34 41.27
N GLN A 513 -10.81 -3.88 42.33
CA GLN A 513 -11.96 -4.56 42.92
C GLN A 513 -13.13 -4.69 41.94
N LEU A 514 -13.48 -3.61 41.25
CA LEU A 514 -14.54 -3.63 40.24
C LEU A 514 -14.24 -4.65 39.13
N VAL A 515 -13.03 -4.60 38.55
CA VAL A 515 -12.58 -5.55 37.52
C VAL A 515 -12.67 -6.98 38.04
N PHE A 516 -12.15 -7.24 39.24
CA PHE A 516 -12.20 -8.56 39.87
C PHE A 516 -13.64 -9.07 40.09
N THR A 517 -14.55 -8.19 40.51
CA THR A 517 -15.97 -8.54 40.68
C THR A 517 -16.67 -8.82 39.35
N THR A 518 -16.27 -8.15 38.27
CA THR A 518 -16.82 -8.35 36.91
C THR A 518 -16.27 -9.58 36.18
N MET A 519 -15.24 -10.25 36.70
CA MET A 519 -14.68 -11.47 36.08
C MET A 519 -15.69 -12.63 36.13
N LYS A 520 -16.02 -13.20 34.96
CA LYS A 520 -16.93 -14.36 34.85
C LYS A 520 -16.30 -15.69 35.27
N ASN A 521 -14.99 -15.86 35.08
CA ASN A 521 -14.23 -17.05 35.48
C ASN A 521 -13.00 -16.59 36.28
N ARG A 522 -13.00 -16.85 37.59
CA ARG A 522 -11.87 -16.58 38.49
C ARG A 522 -11.07 -17.87 38.67
N ASP A 523 -9.76 -17.74 38.83
CA ASP A 523 -8.80 -18.84 38.99
C ASP A 523 -7.82 -18.54 40.12
N VAL A 524 -7.00 -19.51 40.52
CA VAL A 524 -6.03 -19.35 41.61
C VAL A 524 -5.16 -18.10 41.40
N VAL A 525 -4.70 -17.84 40.16
CA VAL A 525 -3.78 -16.74 39.88
C VAL A 525 -4.44 -15.36 40.06
N SER A 526 -5.68 -15.19 39.60
CA SER A 526 -6.44 -13.94 39.78
C SER A 526 -6.77 -13.68 41.24
N TRP A 527 -7.13 -14.71 42.02
CA TRP A 527 -7.30 -14.61 43.46
C TRP A 527 -5.98 -14.23 44.17
N THR A 528 -4.89 -14.92 43.86
CA THR A 528 -3.56 -14.65 44.43
C THR A 528 -3.13 -13.21 44.19
N ALA A 529 -3.27 -12.71 42.96
CA ALA A 529 -2.82 -11.36 42.59
C ALA A 529 -3.62 -10.25 43.28
N MET A 530 -4.93 -10.47 43.50
CA MET A 530 -5.77 -9.51 44.22
C MET A 530 -5.41 -9.46 45.72
N ILE A 531 -5.15 -10.64 46.32
CA ILE A 531 -4.77 -10.78 47.73
C ILE A 531 -3.40 -10.16 47.99
N THR A 532 -2.40 -10.44 47.15
CA THR A 532 -1.07 -9.82 47.29
C THR A 532 -1.12 -8.31 47.11
N GLY A 533 -1.90 -7.82 46.15
CA GLY A 533 -2.03 -6.40 45.90
C GLY A 533 -2.67 -5.64 47.05
N LEU A 534 -3.78 -6.14 47.60
CA LEU A 534 -4.39 -5.56 48.80
C LEU A 534 -3.46 -5.60 50.02
N GLY A 535 -2.70 -6.68 50.15
CA GLY A 535 -1.72 -6.83 51.22
C GLY A 535 -0.59 -5.82 51.17
N GLN A 536 -0.07 -5.51 49.98
CA GLN A 536 0.96 -4.49 49.78
C GLN A 536 0.46 -3.07 50.06
N HIS A 537 -0.85 -2.82 49.95
CA HIS A 537 -1.47 -1.53 50.23
C HIS A 537 -2.00 -1.37 51.66
N GLY A 538 -1.70 -2.32 52.56
CA GLY A 538 -2.10 -2.24 53.96
C GLY A 538 -3.60 -2.48 54.21
N GLU A 539 -4.35 -2.96 53.21
CA GLU A 539 -5.78 -3.29 53.33
C GLU A 539 -5.96 -4.70 53.93
N GLY A 540 -5.30 -4.95 55.07
CA GLY A 540 -5.18 -6.28 55.66
C GLY A 540 -6.51 -6.99 55.88
N ARG A 541 -7.54 -6.27 56.31
CA ARG A 541 -8.86 -6.85 56.61
C ARG A 541 -9.55 -7.38 55.35
N LYS A 542 -9.49 -6.62 54.24
CA LYS A 542 -10.04 -7.04 52.93
C LYS A 542 -9.27 -8.21 52.32
N THR A 543 -7.95 -8.25 52.53
CA THR A 543 -7.10 -9.37 52.10
C THR A 543 -7.57 -10.69 52.74
N ILE A 544 -7.95 -10.67 54.02
CA ILE A 544 -8.44 -11.86 54.73
C ILE A 544 -9.85 -12.26 54.26
N GLU A 545 -10.73 -11.29 54.03
CA GLU A 545 -12.07 -11.55 53.47
C GLU A 545 -11.99 -12.21 52.10
N LEU A 546 -11.16 -11.69 51.19
CA LEU A 546 -10.95 -12.27 49.85
C LEU A 546 -10.30 -13.65 49.90
N ARG A 547 -9.38 -13.89 50.83
CA ARG A 547 -8.80 -15.22 51.06
C ARG A 547 -9.86 -16.22 51.52
N LYS A 548 -10.73 -15.83 52.46
CA LYS A 548 -11.84 -16.68 52.92
C LYS A 548 -12.83 -16.97 51.77
N ALA A 549 -13.12 -15.98 50.94
CA ALA A 549 -13.93 -16.15 49.73
C ALA A 549 -13.30 -17.11 48.72
N MET A 550 -12.00 -17.00 48.46
CA MET A 550 -11.24 -17.91 47.59
C MET A 550 -11.38 -19.37 48.06
N ILE A 551 -11.23 -19.62 49.36
CA ILE A 551 -11.38 -20.95 49.96
C ILE A 551 -12.85 -21.43 49.88
N GLY A 552 -13.81 -20.54 50.13
CA GLY A 552 -15.24 -20.83 50.05
C GLY A 552 -15.72 -21.20 48.64
N GLU A 553 -15.12 -20.62 47.60
CA GLU A 553 -15.36 -20.98 46.20
C GLU A 553 -14.60 -22.25 45.75
N GLY A 554 -13.87 -22.92 46.65
CA GLY A 554 -13.19 -24.20 46.39
C GLY A 554 -11.77 -24.08 45.84
N TRP A 555 -11.19 -22.87 45.81
CA TRP A 555 -9.83 -22.65 45.32
C TRP A 555 -8.81 -22.81 46.44
N LYS A 556 -7.71 -23.52 46.15
CA LYS A 556 -6.63 -23.77 47.12
C LYS A 556 -5.60 -22.63 47.08
N PRO A 557 -5.37 -21.90 48.20
CA PRO A 557 -4.35 -20.85 48.24
C PRO A 557 -2.96 -21.41 47.94
N ASP A 558 -2.21 -20.71 47.07
CA ASP A 558 -0.83 -21.06 46.76
C ASP A 558 0.18 -20.40 47.73
N ARG A 559 1.45 -20.78 47.66
CA ARG A 559 2.50 -20.22 48.54
C ARG A 559 2.60 -18.70 48.47
N VAL A 560 2.29 -18.10 47.32
CA VAL A 560 2.33 -16.64 47.11
C VAL A 560 1.15 -15.97 47.82
N THR A 561 -0.03 -16.59 47.79
CA THR A 561 -1.23 -16.17 48.52
C THR A 561 -0.98 -16.18 50.03
N PHE A 562 -0.32 -17.24 50.53
CA PHE A 562 0.07 -17.33 51.95
C PHE A 562 0.99 -16.18 52.35
N LEU A 563 2.07 -15.94 51.59
CA LEU A 563 3.01 -14.86 51.86
C LEU A 563 2.36 -13.47 51.77
N GLY A 564 1.51 -13.24 50.76
CA GLY A 564 0.78 -11.98 50.59
C GLY A 564 -0.17 -11.70 51.75
N SER A 565 -0.86 -12.73 52.25
CA SER A 565 -1.77 -12.62 53.40
C SER A 565 -1.02 -12.31 54.69
N LEU A 566 0.12 -12.97 54.94
CA LEU A 566 0.95 -12.70 56.13
C LEU A 566 1.57 -11.30 56.09
N SER A 567 2.02 -10.86 54.91
CA SER A 567 2.49 -9.49 54.70
C SER A 567 1.38 -8.48 55.04
N ALA A 568 0.15 -8.74 54.56
CA ALA A 568 -1.01 -7.92 54.86
C ALA A 568 -1.34 -7.87 56.36
N CYS A 569 -1.27 -9.01 57.06
CA CYS A 569 -1.48 -9.09 58.51
C CYS A 569 -0.41 -8.30 59.29
N SER A 570 0.84 -8.38 58.84
CA SER A 570 1.97 -7.62 59.40
C SER A 570 1.77 -6.12 59.23
N HIS A 571 1.39 -5.67 58.03
CA HIS A 571 1.13 -4.26 57.74
C HIS A 571 -0.15 -3.72 58.40
N GLY A 572 -1.18 -4.55 58.56
CA GLY A 572 -2.49 -4.18 59.11
C GLY A 572 -2.65 -4.37 60.62
N GLY A 573 -1.63 -4.87 61.33
CA GLY A 573 -1.70 -5.16 62.77
C GLY A 573 -2.67 -6.29 63.15
N LEU A 574 -2.98 -7.18 62.20
CA LEU A 574 -3.94 -8.29 62.37
C LEU A 574 -3.23 -9.55 62.87
N VAL A 575 -2.83 -9.52 64.15
CA VAL A 575 -1.96 -10.54 64.76
C VAL A 575 -2.69 -11.88 64.91
N GLU A 576 -3.96 -11.87 65.32
CA GLU A 576 -4.73 -13.10 65.55
C GLU A 576 -4.99 -13.85 64.23
N GLU A 577 -5.39 -13.12 63.19
CA GLU A 577 -5.60 -13.67 61.85
C GLU A 577 -4.28 -14.09 61.20
N GLY A 578 -3.19 -13.38 61.47
CA GLY A 578 -1.85 -13.76 61.06
C GLY A 578 -1.44 -15.11 61.66
N ILE A 579 -1.72 -15.34 62.95
CA ILE A 579 -1.48 -16.61 63.66
C ILE A 579 -2.35 -17.73 63.11
N GLU A 580 -3.62 -17.46 62.80
CA GLU A 580 -4.55 -18.42 62.20
C GLU A 580 -4.09 -18.86 60.80
N ILE A 581 -3.54 -17.93 60.01
CA ILE A 581 -2.98 -18.19 58.67
C ILE A 581 -1.62 -18.89 58.75
N SER A 582 -0.83 -18.61 59.79
CA SER A 582 0.47 -19.22 60.06
C SER A 582 0.42 -20.47 60.93
N GLY A 583 -0.77 -21.02 61.20
CA GLY A 583 -0.97 -22.22 62.02
C GLY A 583 -0.05 -23.38 61.57
N PRO A 584 0.23 -24.35 62.47
CA PRO A 584 1.39 -25.25 62.40
C PRO A 584 1.58 -26.01 61.09
#